data_AF-A0A7R9DV23-F1
#
_entry.id   AF-A0A7R9DV23-F1
#
_cell.length_a   1.000
_cell.length_b   1.000
_cell.length_c   1.000
_cell.angle_alpha   90.00
_cell.angle_beta   90.00
_cell.angle_gamma   90.00
#
_symmetry.space_group_name_H-M   'P 1'
#
loop_
_entity.id
_entity.type
_entity.pdbx_description
1 polymer ?
#
loop_
_entity_poly.entity_id
_entity_poly.type
_entity_poly.pdbx_seq_one_letter_code
_entity_poly.pdbx_strand_id
1 'polypeptide(L)'
;HLVVLLQEHLTKDNLALEFLMEVFVTWKMEKGLASMMTALKKSGIEGRLMEFVPLNKRTEDNFRSAFEERGLVDIVKLHKAQVKKQSLLFLWAKF
;
A
#
# COMPACT_ATOMS: atom_id res chain seq x y z
N HIS A 1 -1.95 -13.54 5.42
CA HIS A 1 -2.63 -13.14 4.17
C HIS A 1 -3.32 -11.80 4.42
N LEU A 2 -2.72 -10.65 4.07
CA LEU A 2 -3.24 -9.31 4.45
C LEU A 2 -4.56 -8.91 3.75
N VAL A 3 -4.91 -9.59 2.66
CA VAL A 3 -6.15 -9.37 1.90
C VAL A 3 -7.41 -9.55 2.76
N VAL A 4 -7.33 -10.31 3.87
CA VAL A 4 -8.44 -10.45 4.82
C VAL A 4 -8.89 -9.11 5.41
N LEU A 5 -8.00 -8.12 5.46
CA LEU A 5 -8.30 -6.78 5.98
C LEU A 5 -9.11 -5.92 5.00
N LEU A 6 -9.30 -6.36 3.77
CA LEU A 6 -10.05 -5.63 2.74
C LEU A 6 -11.57 -5.82 2.86
N GLN A 7 -12.03 -6.43 3.95
CA GLN A 7 -13.45 -6.51 4.26
C GLN A 7 -14.02 -5.10 4.47
N GLU A 8 -15.25 -4.89 4.01
CA GLU A 8 -15.88 -3.57 3.97
C GLU A 8 -15.96 -2.90 5.35
N HIS A 9 -16.29 -3.64 6.39
CA HIS A 9 -16.36 -3.10 7.76
C HIS A 9 -14.98 -2.64 8.27
N LEU A 10 -13.90 -3.38 7.96
CA LEU A 10 -12.53 -3.01 8.38
C LEU A 10 -11.98 -1.79 7.62
N THR A 11 -12.36 -1.67 6.34
CA THR A 11 -11.90 -0.56 5.49
C THR A 11 -12.69 0.73 5.73
N LYS A 12 -13.99 0.64 6.05
CA LYS A 12 -14.81 1.82 6.41
C LYS A 12 -14.33 2.51 7.67
N ASP A 13 -13.91 1.75 8.68
CA ASP A 13 -13.53 2.27 10.00
C ASP A 13 -12.05 2.70 10.08
N ASN A 14 -11.34 2.75 8.95
CA ASN A 14 -9.90 3.03 8.88
C ASN A 14 -9.00 2.00 9.59
N LEU A 15 -9.57 1.00 10.26
CA LEU A 15 -8.87 -0.04 11.01
C LEU A 15 -7.91 -0.86 10.12
N ALA A 16 -8.33 -1.18 8.90
CA ALA A 16 -7.49 -1.89 7.94
C ALA A 16 -6.22 -1.12 7.60
N LEU A 17 -6.33 0.20 7.40
CA LEU A 17 -5.21 1.07 7.05
C LEU A 17 -4.26 1.23 8.25
N GLU A 18 -4.81 1.48 9.43
CA GLU A 18 -4.06 1.61 10.69
C GLU A 18 -3.25 0.37 11.00
N PHE A 19 -3.89 -0.80 10.96
CA PHE A 19 -3.21 -2.07 11.19
C PHE A 19 -2.13 -2.34 10.15
N LEU A 20 -2.39 -2.06 8.86
CA LEU A 20 -1.41 -2.25 7.81
C LEU A 20 -0.16 -1.41 8.04
N MET A 21 -0.33 -0.14 8.39
CA MET A 21 0.79 0.76 8.66
C MET A 21 1.57 0.31 9.89
N GLU A 22 0.89 -0.14 10.95
CA GLU A 22 1.55 -0.66 12.15
C GLU A 22 2.40 -1.90 11.86
N VAL A 23 1.87 -2.83 11.04
CA VAL A 23 2.63 -3.99 10.56
C VAL A 23 3.85 -3.55 9.76
N PHE A 24 3.73 -2.54 8.90
CA PHE A 24 4.86 -2.07 8.08
C PHE A 24 5.93 -1.38 8.91
N VAL A 25 5.55 -0.53 9.86
CA VAL A 25 6.49 0.13 10.79
C VAL A 25 7.23 -0.92 11.61
N THR A 26 6.48 -1.86 12.21
CA THR A 26 7.04 -2.95 13.01
C THR A 26 7.97 -3.83 12.18
N TRP A 27 7.56 -4.24 10.98
CA TRP A 27 8.39 -5.07 10.11
C TRP A 27 9.68 -4.34 9.70
N LYS A 28 9.57 -3.06 9.30
CA LYS A 28 10.73 -2.24 8.94
C LYS A 28 11.73 -2.16 10.10
N MET A 29 11.25 -2.06 11.33
CA MET A 29 12.08 -2.01 12.53
C MET A 29 12.72 -3.37 12.86
N GLU A 30 11.96 -4.45 12.84
CA GLU A 30 12.42 -5.78 13.27
C GLU A 30 13.25 -6.53 12.22
N LYS A 31 12.86 -6.42 10.95
CA LYS A 31 13.41 -7.26 9.86
C LYS A 31 14.02 -6.44 8.72
N GLY A 32 13.94 -5.11 8.81
CA GLY A 32 14.48 -4.18 7.83
C GLY A 32 13.60 -3.96 6.61
N LEU A 33 13.83 -2.81 5.95
CA LEU A 33 13.09 -2.38 4.77
C LEU A 33 13.19 -3.39 3.62
N ALA A 34 14.39 -3.93 3.33
CA ALA A 34 14.60 -4.85 2.22
C ALA A 34 13.72 -6.10 2.33
N SER A 35 13.63 -6.70 3.52
CA SER A 35 12.78 -7.86 3.80
C SER A 35 11.31 -7.57 3.52
N MET A 36 10.82 -6.42 4.02
CA MET A 36 9.44 -5.98 3.79
C MET A 36 9.18 -5.77 2.29
N MET A 37 10.05 -5.05 1.57
CA MET A 37 9.88 -4.78 0.14
C MET A 37 9.84 -6.05 -0.69
N THR A 38 10.67 -7.06 -0.36
CA THR A 38 10.62 -8.37 -1.01
C THR A 38 9.30 -9.09 -0.73
N ALA A 39 8.81 -9.06 0.51
CA ALA A 39 7.53 -9.69 0.87
C ALA A 39 6.34 -9.04 0.17
N LEU A 40 6.29 -7.70 0.11
CA LEU A 40 5.24 -6.95 -0.58
C LEU A 40 5.18 -7.34 -2.07
N LYS A 41 6.34 -7.33 -2.76
CA LYS A 41 6.47 -7.76 -4.16
C LYS A 41 6.01 -9.20 -4.38
N LYS A 42 6.50 -10.14 -3.57
CA LYS A 42 6.14 -11.56 -3.70
C LYS A 42 4.65 -11.81 -3.48
N SER A 43 4.02 -11.05 -2.59
CA SER A 43 2.59 -11.18 -2.31
C SER A 43 1.68 -10.49 -3.32
N GLY A 44 2.22 -9.61 -4.18
CA GLY A 44 1.44 -8.79 -5.12
C GLY A 44 0.61 -7.68 -4.46
N ILE A 45 0.73 -7.47 -3.15
CA ILE A 45 -0.08 -6.48 -2.41
C ILE A 45 0.23 -5.03 -2.79
N GLU A 46 1.41 -4.78 -3.37
CA GLU A 46 1.83 -3.46 -3.87
C GLU A 46 0.87 -2.87 -4.91
N GLY A 47 0.16 -3.71 -5.68
CA GLY A 47 -0.88 -3.28 -6.61
C GLY A 47 -2.23 -2.96 -5.96
N ARG A 48 -2.37 -3.22 -4.66
CA ARG A 48 -3.64 -3.18 -3.92
C ARG A 48 -3.59 -2.25 -2.70
N LEU A 49 -2.50 -1.49 -2.51
CA LEU A 49 -2.30 -0.64 -1.34
C LEU A 49 -3.43 0.38 -1.15
N MET A 50 -3.94 0.93 -2.25
CA MET A 50 -5.09 1.86 -2.22
C MET A 50 -6.38 1.22 -1.72
N GLU A 51 -6.54 -0.11 -1.81
CA GLU A 51 -7.75 -0.80 -1.33
C GLU A 51 -7.89 -0.77 0.20
N PHE A 52 -6.78 -0.56 0.92
CA PHE A 52 -6.79 -0.42 2.38
C PHE A 52 -7.24 0.97 2.84
N VAL A 53 -7.13 1.97 1.96
CA VAL A 53 -7.61 3.33 2.27
C VAL A 53 -9.14 3.34 2.23
N PRO A 54 -9.82 3.90 3.25
CA PRO A 54 -11.27 4.02 3.27
C PRO A 54 -11.80 4.63 1.97
N LEU A 55 -12.88 4.09 1.42
CA LEU A 55 -13.38 4.47 0.10
C LEU A 55 -13.67 5.99 -0.01
N ASN A 56 -14.22 6.59 1.04
CA ASN A 56 -14.50 8.02 1.12
C ASN A 56 -13.25 8.91 1.27
N LYS A 57 -12.08 8.32 1.51
CA LYS A 57 -10.78 9.02 1.65
C LYS A 57 -9.76 8.53 0.62
N ARG A 58 -10.14 7.70 -0.34
CA ARG A 58 -9.23 7.03 -1.28
C ARG A 58 -8.71 7.99 -2.35
N THR A 59 -7.74 8.82 -1.96
CA THR A 59 -7.01 9.74 -2.85
C THR A 59 -5.51 9.53 -2.69
N GLU A 60 -4.74 9.86 -3.73
CA GLU A 60 -3.28 9.77 -3.69
C GLU A 60 -2.67 10.65 -2.57
N ASP A 61 -3.25 11.82 -2.32
CA ASP A 61 -2.78 12.71 -1.27
C ASP A 61 -3.03 12.15 0.13
N ASN A 62 -4.21 11.60 0.40
CA ASN A 62 -4.49 10.98 1.70
C ASN A 62 -3.62 9.74 1.94
N PHE A 63 -3.40 8.93 0.89
CA PHE A 63 -2.47 7.81 0.96
C PHE A 63 -1.04 8.29 1.25
N ARG A 64 -0.55 9.29 0.51
CA ARG A 64 0.79 9.85 0.73
C ARG A 64 0.95 10.36 2.16
N SER A 65 0.05 11.22 2.62
CA SER A 65 0.12 11.82 3.95
C SER A 65 0.12 10.76 5.06
N ALA A 66 -0.82 9.80 5.02
CA ALA A 66 -0.92 8.76 6.06
C ALA A 66 0.35 7.92 6.20
N PHE A 67 0.99 7.55 5.08
CA PHE A 67 2.22 6.75 5.10
C PHE A 67 3.46 7.59 5.41
N GLU A 68 3.58 8.81 4.89
CA GLU A 68 4.73 9.68 5.18
C GLU A 68 4.78 10.12 6.65
N GLU A 69 3.63 10.44 7.25
CA GLU A 69 3.50 10.76 8.68
C GLU A 69 3.99 9.63 9.60
N ARG A 70 3.98 8.38 9.11
CA ARG A 70 4.50 7.19 9.81
C ARG A 70 5.90 6.76 9.40
N GLY A 71 6.63 7.57 8.64
CA GLY A 71 7.99 7.23 8.19
C GLY A 71 8.03 6.11 7.14
N LEU A 72 6.93 5.89 6.41
CA LEU A 72 6.77 4.86 5.37
C LEU A 72 6.88 5.44 3.95
N VAL A 73 7.72 6.47 3.75
CA VAL A 73 7.97 7.10 2.43
C VAL A 73 8.38 6.09 1.34
N ASP A 74 9.04 5.00 1.71
CA ASP A 74 9.45 3.94 0.78
C ASP A 74 8.25 3.19 0.17
N ILE A 75 7.15 3.09 0.92
CA ILE A 75 5.89 2.49 0.45
C ILE A 75 5.18 3.45 -0.53
N VAL A 76 5.23 4.75 -0.28
CA VAL A 76 4.73 5.76 -1.23
C VAL A 76 5.49 5.68 -2.56
N LYS A 77 6.82 5.53 -2.51
CA LYS A 77 7.65 5.34 -3.71
C LYS A 77 7.31 4.03 -4.44
N LEU A 78 7.06 2.94 -3.71
CA LEU A 78 6.63 1.66 -4.26
C LEU A 78 5.31 1.79 -5.04
N HIS A 79 4.30 2.41 -4.42
CA HIS A 79 3.00 2.66 -5.04
C HIS A 79 3.12 3.48 -6.32
N LYS A 80 3.87 4.60 -6.28
CA LYS A 80 4.11 5.44 -7.47
C LYS A 80 4.78 4.68 -8.61
N ALA A 81 5.77 3.85 -8.30
CA ALA A 81 6.43 3.01 -9.31
C ALA A 81 5.48 1.98 -9.92
N GLN A 82 4.60 1.38 -9.10
CA GLN A 82 3.61 0.42 -9.55
C GLN A 82 2.53 1.07 -10.43
N VAL A 83 1.99 2.22 -10.04
CA VAL A 83 1.03 2.99 -10.85
C VAL A 83 1.63 3.37 -12.20
N LYS A 84 2.86 3.88 -12.22
CA LYS A 84 3.57 4.20 -13.46
C LYS A 84 3.73 2.97 -14.36
N LYS A 85 4.17 1.85 -13.80
CA LYS A 85 4.31 0.58 -14.52
C LYS A 85 2.97 0.13 -15.12
N GLN A 86 1.89 0.18 -14.33
CA GLN A 86 0.56 -0.23 -14.78
C GLN A 86 0.00 0.70 -15.86
N SER A 87 0.22 2.01 -15.75
CA SER A 87 -0.13 2.98 -16.78
C SER A 87 0.60 2.73 -18.09
N LEU A 88 1.89 2.38 -18.04
CA LEU A 88 2.66 2.03 -19.23
C LEU A 88 2.13 0.73 -19.85
N LEU A 89 1.92 -0.31 -19.06
CA LEU A 89 1.35 -1.57 -19.56
C LEU A 89 0.00 -1.35 -20.25
N PHE A 90 -0.86 -0.51 -19.67
CA PHE A 90 -2.14 -0.16 -20.27
C PHE A 90 -1.99 0.58 -21.61
N LEU A 91 -1.02 1.49 -21.73
CA LEU A 91 -0.74 2.17 -22.98
C LEU A 91 -0.25 1.19 -24.06
N TRP A 92 0.66 0.27 -23.69
CA TRP A 92 1.22 -0.71 -24.61
C TRP A 92 0.18 -1.74 -25.09
N ALA A 93 -0.78 -2.10 -24.23
CA ALA A 93 -1.87 -3.01 -24.62
C ALA A 93 -2.88 -2.39 -25.61
N LYS A 94 -2.80 -1.08 -25.88
CA LYS A 94 -3.65 -0.38 -26.85
C LYS A 94 -3.03 -0.26 -28.25
N PHE A 95 -1.79 -0.72 -28.42
CA PHE A 95 -1.08 -0.79 -29.70
C PHE A 95 -0.86 -2.25 -30.10
#